data_AF-A0A956TPC8-F1
#
_entry.id   AF-A0A956TPC8-F1
#
_cell.length_a   1.000
_cell.length_b   1.000
_cell.length_c   1.000
_cell.angle_alpha   90.00
_cell.angle_beta   90.00
_cell.angle_gamma   90.00
#
_symmetry.space_group_name_H-M   'P 1'
#
loop_
_entity.id
_entity.type
_entity.pdbx_description
1 polymer ?
#
loop_
_entity_poly.entity_id
_entity_poly.type
_entity_poly.pdbx_seq_one_letter_code
_entity_poly.pdbx_strand_id
1 'polypeptide(L)'
;MIDSFLYIALPYVAITICIVGSIYRIRKEPMTYSALSSQFLENNGLMWGSLPWHIGIILILLAHFLAFICPDVWQKLLSDRTVLLTVEVLGYGLSILCILGLVVLAIRRLTSSRIQAVTTVMDLIVLFLLLVQVGCGLMIAVQYRWGALWSTGTTCQYIWSLMTLRPDLAYIQDLPHVVKAHIIGAWLLILLIPFSRLLHLFSVPLAYLTRPPQNVVWANPRRAETSNEIFIREESRRHFVLAAAGILFGGFLLVVGTFDKIFQFFFGPRLSADDETRLMHEKLERLKITAEQRSLEVERRESRYIFVSALKDLSEIEGKYFIDFDMRPGIAFKGKDGLPIMISAKCTHLGCTVGNKLDDQGRILCPCHVSYFDIVTGKPNDGAPAKAPLPHLSWVLMNKTGEVLVRYTPGKQSEGNLAPDAIAGAGVYVSKEDV
;
A
#
# COMPACT_ATOMS: atom_id res chain seq x y z
N MET A 1 -11.86 44.36 24.39
CA MET A 1 -11.77 44.46 22.91
C MET A 1 -11.18 43.21 22.29
N ILE A 2 -10.01 42.73 22.74
CA ILE A 2 -9.39 41.49 22.23
C ILE A 2 -10.30 40.27 22.45
N ASP A 3 -10.88 40.11 23.64
CA ASP A 3 -11.79 38.99 23.93
C ASP A 3 -13.04 38.96 23.03
N SER A 4 -13.68 40.12 22.84
CA SER A 4 -14.82 40.24 21.93
C SER A 4 -14.45 39.86 20.49
N PHE A 5 -13.23 40.21 20.04
CA PHE A 5 -12.76 39.78 18.74
C PHE A 5 -12.54 38.26 18.68
N LEU A 6 -11.83 37.69 19.65
CA LEU A 6 -11.45 36.27 19.66
C LEU A 6 -12.63 35.31 19.90
N TYR A 7 -13.63 35.72 20.66
CA TYR A 7 -14.73 34.85 21.09
C TYR A 7 -16.10 35.25 20.51
N ILE A 8 -16.19 36.34 19.75
CA ILE A 8 -17.43 36.69 19.02
C ILE A 8 -17.14 36.82 17.54
N ALA A 9 -16.25 37.74 17.16
CA ALA A 9 -15.99 38.02 15.75
C ALA A 9 -15.31 36.85 15.02
N LEU A 10 -14.27 36.25 15.61
CA LEU A 10 -13.52 35.14 15.03
C LEU A 10 -14.41 33.92 14.72
N PRO A 11 -15.30 33.45 15.62
CA PRO A 11 -16.25 32.38 15.29
C PRO A 11 -17.09 32.66 14.03
N TYR A 12 -17.69 33.84 13.92
CA TYR A 12 -18.50 34.19 12.75
C TYR A 12 -17.66 34.27 11.49
N VAL A 13 -16.49 34.91 11.55
CA VAL A 13 -15.55 34.99 10.41
C VAL A 13 -15.10 33.59 9.98
N ALA A 14 -14.76 32.72 10.94
CA ALA A 14 -14.35 31.35 10.68
C ALA A 14 -15.44 30.54 9.99
N ILE A 15 -16.68 30.58 10.48
CA ILE A 15 -17.82 29.88 9.89
C ILE A 15 -18.10 30.42 8.48
N THR A 16 -18.20 31.74 8.32
CA THR A 16 -18.50 32.37 7.03
C THR A 16 -17.44 32.02 5.99
N ILE A 17 -16.15 32.17 6.32
CA ILE A 17 -15.05 31.84 5.42
C ILE A 17 -14.99 30.34 5.15
N CYS A 18 -15.21 29.49 6.16
CA CYS A 18 -15.26 28.05 5.97
C CYS A 18 -16.34 27.65 4.96
N ILE A 19 -17.56 28.19 5.07
CA ILE A 19 -18.66 27.89 4.16
C ILE A 19 -18.39 28.45 2.75
N VAL A 20 -18.16 29.76 2.65
CA VAL A 20 -18.01 30.44 1.35
C VAL A 20 -16.74 29.96 0.64
N GLY A 21 -15.62 29.87 1.35
CA GLY A 21 -14.35 29.39 0.81
C GLY A 21 -14.41 27.93 0.36
N SER A 22 -15.10 27.06 1.10
CA SER A 22 -15.25 25.65 0.70
C SER A 22 -16.10 25.52 -0.56
N ILE A 23 -17.24 26.23 -0.62
CA ILE A 23 -18.11 26.24 -1.81
C ILE A 23 -17.34 26.79 -3.02
N TYR A 24 -16.61 27.89 -2.84
CA TYR A 24 -15.80 28.49 -3.89
C TYR A 24 -14.75 27.51 -4.42
N ARG A 25 -13.95 26.89 -3.55
CA ARG A 25 -12.88 25.96 -3.93
C ARG A 25 -13.42 24.70 -4.60
N ILE A 26 -14.50 24.12 -4.08
CA ILE A 26 -15.13 22.93 -4.69
C ILE A 26 -15.65 23.24 -6.10
N ARG A 27 -16.21 24.44 -6.34
CA ARG A 27 -16.77 24.82 -7.64
C ARG A 27 -15.73 25.27 -8.65
N LYS A 28 -14.73 26.04 -8.24
CA LYS A 28 -13.72 26.63 -9.14
C LYS A 28 -12.51 25.71 -9.35
N GLU A 29 -12.12 24.96 -8.33
CA GLU A 29 -10.90 24.16 -8.34
C GLU A 29 -11.16 22.72 -7.85
N PRO A 30 -12.07 21.96 -8.49
CA PRO A 30 -12.48 20.64 -8.03
C PRO A 30 -11.33 19.63 -7.96
N MET A 31 -10.30 19.79 -8.78
CA MET A 31 -9.12 18.91 -8.77
C MET A 31 -8.25 19.08 -7.52
N THR A 32 -8.36 20.20 -6.80
CA THR A 32 -7.65 20.43 -5.54
C THR A 32 -8.38 19.85 -4.33
N TYR A 33 -9.61 19.38 -4.51
CA TYR A 33 -10.41 18.73 -3.49
C TYR A 33 -10.02 17.26 -3.37
N SER A 34 -8.98 16.98 -2.58
CA SER A 34 -8.45 15.64 -2.36
C SER A 34 -7.81 15.52 -0.98
N ALA A 35 -7.73 14.29 -0.46
CA ALA A 35 -7.00 13.97 0.77
C ALA A 35 -5.47 14.12 0.62
N LEU A 36 -4.97 14.31 -0.61
CA LEU A 36 -3.55 14.49 -0.95
C LEU A 36 -2.66 13.43 -0.27
N SER A 37 -2.94 12.16 -0.56
CA SER A 37 -2.23 11.03 0.05
C SER A 37 -0.76 11.01 -0.36
N SER A 38 0.11 10.92 0.65
CA SER A 38 1.56 10.74 0.46
C SER A 38 2.00 9.28 0.57
N GLN A 39 1.05 8.33 0.60
CA GLN A 39 1.33 6.91 0.83
C GLN A 39 2.20 6.29 -0.26
N PHE A 40 1.96 6.67 -1.52
CA PHE A 40 2.69 6.13 -2.65
C PHE A 40 4.20 6.43 -2.59
N LEU A 41 4.58 7.61 -2.04
CA LEU A 41 5.98 8.03 -1.95
C LEU A 41 6.72 7.36 -0.78
N GLU A 42 6.01 7.01 0.28
CA GLU A 42 6.57 6.41 1.49
C GLU A 42 5.43 5.77 2.31
N ASN A 43 5.57 4.48 2.65
CA ASN A 43 4.50 3.70 3.31
C ASN A 43 4.87 3.16 4.70
N ASN A 44 6.16 3.08 5.06
CA ASN A 44 6.63 2.35 6.25
C ASN A 44 6.13 2.99 7.57
N GLY A 45 5.97 4.31 7.60
CA GLY A 45 5.48 5.03 8.78
C GLY A 45 4.03 5.49 8.70
N LEU A 46 3.39 5.42 7.53
CA LEU A 46 2.09 6.05 7.33
C LEU A 46 0.98 5.36 8.12
N MET A 47 0.94 4.03 8.13
CA MET A 47 -0.13 3.28 8.82
C MET A 47 -0.14 3.59 10.32
N TRP A 48 1.04 3.56 10.95
CA TRP A 48 1.23 3.83 12.38
C TRP A 48 0.96 5.29 12.78
N GLY A 49 1.07 6.24 11.85
CA GLY A 49 0.69 7.62 12.10
C GLY A 49 -0.80 7.87 11.81
N SER A 50 -1.21 7.51 10.59
CA SER A 50 -2.52 7.84 10.04
C SER A 50 -3.67 7.12 10.74
N LEU A 51 -3.53 5.82 11.04
CA LEU A 51 -4.62 5.06 11.64
C LEU A 51 -4.92 5.50 13.08
N PRO A 52 -3.94 5.59 14.01
CA PRO A 52 -4.16 6.14 15.35
C PRO A 52 -4.73 7.56 15.34
N TRP A 53 -4.19 8.43 14.47
CA TRP A 53 -4.69 9.79 14.30
C TRP A 53 -6.17 9.83 13.91
N HIS A 54 -6.55 9.13 12.84
CA HIS A 54 -7.92 9.22 12.32
C HIS A 54 -8.95 8.54 13.23
N ILE A 55 -8.64 7.37 13.81
CA ILE A 55 -9.54 6.73 14.79
C ILE A 55 -9.77 7.65 15.97
N GLY A 56 -8.69 8.22 16.53
CA GLY A 56 -8.78 9.11 17.67
C GLY A 56 -9.61 10.37 17.37
N ILE A 57 -9.26 11.10 16.30
CA ILE A 57 -9.89 12.38 16.01
C ILE A 57 -11.35 12.23 15.60
N ILE A 58 -11.72 11.17 14.87
CA ILE A 58 -13.11 10.93 14.46
C ILE A 58 -13.99 10.71 15.70
N LEU A 59 -13.55 9.88 16.64
CA LEU A 59 -14.31 9.59 17.86
C LEU A 59 -14.39 10.81 18.78
N ILE A 60 -13.28 11.56 18.94
CA ILE A 60 -13.26 12.81 19.72
C ILE A 60 -14.20 13.84 19.11
N LEU A 61 -14.13 14.09 17.80
CA LEU A 61 -14.99 15.06 17.12
C LEU A 61 -16.46 14.63 17.18
N LEU A 62 -16.75 13.33 17.05
CA LEU A 62 -18.12 12.81 17.19
C LEU A 62 -18.67 13.06 18.60
N ALA A 63 -17.88 12.80 19.65
CA ALA A 63 -18.30 13.07 21.02
C ALA A 63 -18.54 14.57 21.26
N HIS A 64 -17.65 15.45 20.77
CA HIS A 64 -17.85 16.91 20.85
C HIS A 64 -19.12 17.35 20.11
N PHE A 65 -19.33 16.85 18.89
CA PHE A 65 -20.49 17.17 18.08
C PHE A 65 -21.80 16.78 18.76
N LEU A 66 -21.88 15.56 19.32
CA LEU A 66 -23.05 15.08 20.05
C LEU A 66 -23.30 15.89 21.33
N ALA A 67 -22.25 16.23 22.08
CA ALA A 67 -22.34 17.05 23.27
C ALA A 67 -22.87 18.46 22.97
N PHE A 68 -22.42 19.09 21.87
CA PHE A 68 -22.84 20.44 21.51
C PHE A 68 -24.26 20.50 20.95
N ILE A 69 -24.70 19.50 20.19
CA ILE A 69 -26.06 19.51 19.60
C ILE A 69 -27.13 19.19 20.66
N CYS A 70 -26.86 18.26 21.56
CA CYS A 70 -27.84 17.79 22.55
C CYS A 70 -27.28 17.91 23.99
N PRO A 71 -27.01 19.14 24.49
CA PRO A 71 -26.36 19.33 25.79
C PRO A 71 -27.14 18.72 26.95
N ASP A 72 -28.48 18.79 26.94
CA ASP A 72 -29.32 18.22 28.00
C ASP A 72 -29.29 16.68 28.02
N VAL A 73 -29.24 16.05 26.84
CA VAL A 73 -29.13 14.59 26.72
C VAL A 73 -27.76 14.14 27.21
N TRP A 74 -26.72 14.87 26.80
CA TRP A 74 -25.35 14.62 27.23
C TRP A 74 -25.20 14.76 28.75
N GLN A 75 -25.77 15.81 29.34
CA GLN A 75 -25.74 16.03 30.79
C GLN A 75 -26.45 14.90 31.55
N LYS A 76 -27.63 14.46 31.10
CA LYS A 76 -28.36 13.34 31.71
C LYS A 76 -27.56 12.04 31.63
N LEU A 77 -26.95 11.76 30.48
CA LEU A 77 -26.12 10.58 30.28
C LEU A 77 -24.89 10.58 31.21
N LEU A 78 -24.23 11.73 31.35
CA LEU A 78 -23.04 11.90 32.20
C LEU A 78 -23.36 12.07 33.69
N SER A 79 -24.63 12.16 34.07
CA SER A 79 -25.04 12.15 35.48
C SER A 79 -24.83 10.76 36.10
N ASP A 80 -24.80 9.71 35.27
CA ASP A 80 -24.32 8.38 35.68
C ASP A 80 -22.79 8.39 35.80
N ARG A 81 -22.29 8.10 37.00
CA ARG A 81 -20.85 8.06 37.31
C ARG A 81 -20.07 7.10 36.42
N THR A 82 -20.64 5.95 36.08
CA THR A 82 -19.99 4.92 35.25
C THR A 82 -19.81 5.44 33.84
N VAL A 83 -20.84 6.09 33.29
CA VAL A 83 -20.79 6.67 31.95
C VAL A 83 -19.82 7.84 31.90
N LEU A 84 -19.85 8.72 32.91
CA LEU A 84 -18.91 9.82 33.04
C LEU A 84 -17.45 9.33 33.05
N LEU A 85 -17.13 8.35 33.90
CA LEU A 85 -15.79 7.77 33.96
C LEU A 85 -15.39 7.13 32.63
N THR A 86 -16.31 6.43 31.98
CA THR A 86 -16.05 5.79 30.68
C THR A 86 -15.72 6.84 29.61
N VAL A 87 -16.51 7.91 29.51
CA VAL A 87 -16.28 8.99 28.55
C VAL A 87 -14.97 9.72 28.82
N GLU A 88 -14.65 10.02 30.08
CA GLU A 88 -13.39 10.69 30.46
C GLU A 88 -12.17 9.82 30.14
N VAL A 89 -12.19 8.52 30.49
CA VAL A 89 -11.10 7.58 30.21
C VAL A 89 -10.92 7.36 28.72
N LEU A 90 -12.02 7.20 27.97
CA LEU A 90 -11.97 7.09 26.51
C LEU A 90 -11.42 8.38 25.88
N GLY A 91 -11.89 9.55 26.31
CA GLY A 91 -11.40 10.84 25.82
C GLY A 91 -9.89 11.01 26.05
N TYR A 92 -9.40 10.62 27.23
CA TYR A 92 -7.98 10.62 27.56
C TYR A 92 -7.17 9.68 26.65
N GLY A 93 -7.62 8.42 26.52
CA GLY A 93 -6.95 7.42 25.69
C GLY A 93 -6.92 7.81 24.20
N LEU A 94 -8.03 8.32 23.66
CA LEU A 94 -8.13 8.79 22.28
C LEU A 94 -7.24 10.01 22.03
N SER A 95 -7.09 10.90 23.02
CA SER A 95 -6.21 12.08 22.91
C SER A 95 -4.74 11.68 22.84
N ILE A 96 -4.31 10.71 23.66
CA ILE A 96 -2.95 10.13 23.58
C ILE A 96 -2.74 9.47 22.21
N LEU A 97 -3.70 8.66 21.76
CA LEU A 97 -3.64 7.99 20.47
C LEU A 97 -3.50 9.00 19.31
N CYS A 98 -4.23 10.12 19.36
CA CYS A 98 -4.11 11.22 18.41
C CYS A 98 -2.70 11.84 18.42
N ILE A 99 -2.18 12.17 19.60
CA ILE A 99 -0.85 12.80 19.74
C ILE A 99 0.23 11.87 19.20
N LEU A 100 0.21 10.58 19.55
CA LEU A 100 1.17 9.60 19.02
C LEU A 100 1.08 9.52 17.50
N GLY A 101 -0.14 9.44 16.95
CA GLY A 101 -0.35 9.44 15.49
C GLY A 101 0.19 10.69 14.81
N LEU A 102 -0.12 11.88 15.34
CA LEU A 102 0.36 13.17 14.82
C LEU A 102 1.88 13.31 14.93
N VAL A 103 2.49 12.86 16.04
CA VAL A 103 3.95 12.90 16.22
C VAL A 103 4.63 11.99 15.18
N VAL A 104 4.12 10.78 14.96
CA VAL A 104 4.64 9.89 13.91
C VAL A 104 4.49 10.53 12.52
N LEU A 105 3.33 11.14 12.21
CA LEU A 105 3.12 11.86 10.95
C LEU A 105 4.04 13.07 10.81
N ALA A 106 4.33 13.78 11.91
CA ALA A 106 5.22 14.92 11.93
C ALA A 106 6.68 14.51 11.70
N ILE A 107 7.17 13.51 12.43
CA ILE A 107 8.51 12.94 12.23
C ILE A 107 8.65 12.48 10.78
N ARG A 108 7.68 11.72 10.28
CA ARG A 108 7.66 11.23 8.89
C ARG A 108 7.77 12.36 7.87
N ARG A 109 7.04 13.46 8.08
CA ARG A 109 7.04 14.63 7.19
C ARG A 109 8.34 15.45 7.27
N LEU A 110 9.00 15.45 8.42
CA LEU A 110 10.24 16.19 8.68
C LEU A 110 11.51 15.39 8.38
N THR A 111 11.47 14.06 8.28
CA THR A 111 12.69 13.24 8.06
C THR A 111 12.78 12.62 6.66
N SER A 112 11.65 12.36 5.99
CA SER A 112 11.65 11.72 4.67
C SER A 112 11.82 12.73 3.55
N SER A 113 12.93 12.65 2.81
CA SER A 113 13.23 13.52 1.67
C SER A 113 12.14 13.49 0.60
N ARG A 114 11.54 12.32 0.34
CA ARG A 114 10.45 12.15 -0.64
C ARG A 114 9.18 12.89 -0.24
N ILE A 115 8.88 12.95 1.06
CA ILE A 115 7.66 13.61 1.56
C ILE A 115 7.88 15.11 1.67
N GLN A 116 9.07 15.55 2.07
CA GLN A 116 9.42 16.96 2.11
C GLN A 116 9.28 17.63 0.73
N ALA A 117 9.65 16.92 -0.34
CA ALA A 117 9.53 17.43 -1.71
C ALA A 117 8.08 17.78 -2.15
N VAL A 118 7.07 17.20 -1.49
CA VAL A 118 5.65 17.43 -1.80
C VAL A 118 4.87 18.06 -0.63
N THR A 119 5.56 18.47 0.44
CA THR A 119 4.95 19.08 1.62
C THR A 119 4.86 20.58 1.45
N THR A 120 3.69 21.15 1.68
CA THR A 120 3.47 22.60 1.65
C THR A 120 3.64 23.22 3.03
N VAL A 121 3.87 24.54 3.10
CA VAL A 121 3.89 25.28 4.37
C VAL A 121 2.56 25.13 5.12
N MET A 122 1.44 25.11 4.38
CA MET A 122 0.11 24.93 4.96
C MET A 122 -0.08 23.55 5.61
N ASP A 123 0.52 22.49 5.05
CA ASP A 123 0.51 21.17 5.69
C ASP A 123 1.21 21.19 7.06
N LEU A 124 2.33 21.92 7.17
CA LEU A 124 3.07 22.06 8.42
C LEU A 124 2.29 22.89 9.45
N ILE A 125 1.67 24.00 9.01
CA ILE A 125 0.83 24.84 9.87
C ILE A 125 -0.35 24.03 10.43
N VAL A 126 -1.10 23.33 9.57
CA VAL A 126 -2.23 22.50 10.03
C VAL A 126 -1.75 21.40 10.96
N LEU A 127 -0.68 20.69 10.62
CA LEU A 127 -0.14 19.62 11.45
C LEU A 127 0.25 20.13 12.84
N PHE A 128 0.93 21.28 12.91
CA PHE A 128 1.29 21.92 14.17
C PHE A 128 0.05 22.35 14.96
N LEU A 129 -0.92 23.01 14.32
CA LEU A 129 -2.14 23.46 14.97
C LEU A 129 -2.98 22.28 15.51
N LEU A 130 -3.07 21.18 14.77
CA LEU A 130 -3.74 19.96 15.25
C LEU A 130 -3.02 19.35 16.46
N LEU A 131 -1.69 19.33 16.45
CA LEU A 131 -0.90 18.82 17.58
C LEU A 131 -1.11 19.69 18.83
N VAL A 132 -1.09 21.01 18.69
CA VAL A 132 -1.38 21.95 19.78
C VAL A 132 -2.82 21.80 20.26
N GLN A 133 -3.79 21.69 19.35
CA GLN A 133 -5.21 21.58 19.69
C GLN A 133 -5.49 20.34 20.55
N VAL A 134 -4.99 19.18 20.12
CA VAL A 134 -5.14 17.92 20.88
C VAL A 134 -4.33 17.98 22.17
N GLY A 135 -3.14 18.58 22.16
CA GLY A 135 -2.33 18.80 23.37
C GLY A 135 -3.07 19.64 24.43
N CYS A 136 -3.71 20.75 24.02
CA CYS A 136 -4.57 21.53 24.90
C CYS A 136 -5.76 20.71 25.41
N GLY A 137 -6.40 19.91 24.54
CA GLY A 137 -7.51 19.04 24.93
C GLY A 137 -7.11 18.00 26.00
N LEU A 138 -5.95 17.35 25.81
CA LEU A 138 -5.38 16.42 26.77
C LEU A 138 -5.02 17.12 28.09
N MET A 139 -4.43 18.31 28.02
CA MET A 139 -4.11 19.11 29.21
C MET A 139 -5.37 19.47 30.01
N ILE A 140 -6.47 19.80 29.32
CA ILE A 140 -7.77 20.05 29.96
C ILE A 140 -8.29 18.79 30.65
N ALA A 141 -8.27 17.65 29.96
CA ALA A 141 -8.74 16.38 30.53
C ALA A 141 -7.95 15.98 31.80
N VAL A 142 -6.64 16.26 31.84
CA VAL A 142 -5.78 15.96 33.00
C VAL A 142 -5.97 16.94 34.15
N GLN A 143 -5.99 18.25 33.86
CA GLN A 143 -5.93 19.29 34.89
C GLN A 143 -7.31 19.73 35.38
N TYR A 144 -8.32 19.70 34.52
CA TYR A 144 -9.68 20.17 34.78
C TYR A 144 -10.67 19.02 34.61
N ARG A 145 -10.57 18.06 35.55
CA ARG A 145 -11.36 16.83 35.57
C ARG A 145 -12.85 17.08 35.38
N TRP A 146 -13.54 16.09 34.81
CA TRP A 146 -14.99 16.13 34.56
C TRP A 146 -15.37 17.15 33.49
N GLY A 147 -14.44 17.41 32.56
CA GLY A 147 -14.59 18.25 31.37
C GLY A 147 -15.88 18.01 30.61
N ALA A 148 -16.20 16.73 30.41
CA ALA A 148 -17.37 16.33 29.67
C ALA A 148 -18.68 16.79 30.34
N LEU A 149 -18.71 16.85 31.68
CA LEU A 149 -19.91 17.23 32.44
C LEU A 149 -20.06 18.75 32.54
N TRP A 150 -19.04 19.48 33.02
CA TRP A 150 -19.17 20.93 33.24
C TRP A 150 -19.23 21.73 31.93
N SER A 151 -18.76 21.19 30.81
CA SER A 151 -18.86 21.83 29.49
C SER A 151 -20.31 22.01 29.02
N THR A 152 -21.26 21.20 29.51
CA THR A 152 -22.69 21.31 29.16
C THR A 152 -23.33 22.63 29.64
N GLY A 153 -22.87 23.16 30.77
CA GLY A 153 -23.33 24.43 31.34
C GLY A 153 -22.50 25.65 30.95
N THR A 154 -21.39 25.46 30.25
CA THR A 154 -20.43 26.52 29.89
C THR A 154 -20.21 26.55 28.38
N THR A 155 -19.21 25.84 27.87
CA THR A 155 -18.81 25.84 26.46
C THR A 155 -19.96 25.50 25.49
N CYS A 156 -20.83 24.55 25.85
CA CYS A 156 -22.00 24.21 25.04
C CYS A 156 -22.96 25.39 24.93
N GLN A 157 -23.24 26.08 26.05
CA GLN A 157 -24.12 27.25 26.08
C GLN A 157 -23.52 28.43 25.32
N TYR A 158 -22.20 28.64 25.43
CA TYR A 158 -21.47 29.60 24.62
C TYR A 158 -21.62 29.32 23.12
N ILE A 159 -21.45 28.07 22.66
CA ILE A 159 -21.64 27.71 21.25
C ILE A 159 -23.09 27.98 20.82
N TRP A 160 -24.08 27.63 21.63
CA TRP A 160 -25.48 27.92 21.34
C TRP A 160 -25.78 29.43 21.30
N SER A 161 -25.13 30.23 22.15
CA SER A 161 -25.25 31.70 22.14
C SER A 161 -24.77 32.29 20.80
N LEU A 162 -23.70 31.73 20.21
CA LEU A 162 -23.22 32.09 18.89
C LEU A 162 -24.20 31.66 17.79
N MET A 163 -24.69 30.42 17.85
CA MET A 163 -25.61 29.88 16.83
C MET A 163 -26.97 30.60 16.83
N THR A 164 -27.43 31.07 17.99
CA THR A 164 -28.66 31.86 18.14
C THR A 164 -28.46 33.36 17.89
N LEU A 165 -27.26 33.76 17.46
CA LEU A 165 -26.88 35.15 17.16
C LEU A 165 -27.04 36.11 18.36
N ARG A 166 -26.91 35.57 19.57
CA ARG A 166 -26.95 36.30 20.85
C ARG A 166 -25.70 35.94 21.65
N PRO A 167 -24.50 36.37 21.21
CA PRO A 167 -23.25 35.95 21.82
C PRO A 167 -23.19 36.38 23.28
N ASP A 168 -22.97 35.41 24.17
CA ASP A 168 -22.81 35.64 25.60
C ASP A 168 -21.47 35.06 26.07
N LEU A 169 -20.58 35.97 26.50
CA LEU A 169 -19.24 35.61 26.97
C LEU A 169 -19.22 35.16 28.42
N ALA A 170 -20.30 35.36 29.19
CA ALA A 170 -20.36 34.96 30.60
C ALA A 170 -20.08 33.46 30.77
N TYR A 171 -20.50 32.63 29.82
CA TYR A 171 -20.27 31.19 29.82
C TYR A 171 -18.80 30.75 29.75
N ILE A 172 -17.89 31.61 29.28
CA ILE A 172 -16.46 31.29 29.12
C ILE A 172 -15.53 32.26 29.85
N GLN A 173 -16.07 33.32 30.47
CA GLN A 173 -15.29 34.39 31.06
C GLN A 173 -14.34 33.89 32.17
N ASP A 174 -14.81 32.96 33.00
CA ASP A 174 -14.05 32.43 34.14
C ASP A 174 -13.31 31.12 33.81
N LEU A 175 -13.36 30.67 32.56
CA LEU A 175 -12.67 29.44 32.16
C LEU A 175 -11.15 29.63 32.14
N PRO A 176 -10.38 28.59 32.51
CA PRO A 176 -8.93 28.63 32.45
C PRO A 176 -8.38 28.97 31.07
N HIS A 177 -7.20 29.60 31.03
CA HIS A 177 -6.56 30.04 29.78
C HIS A 177 -6.37 28.90 28.77
N VAL A 178 -6.11 27.67 29.23
CA VAL A 178 -5.95 26.50 28.35
C VAL A 178 -7.26 26.15 27.63
N VAL A 179 -8.40 26.25 28.31
CA VAL A 179 -9.73 26.01 27.71
C VAL A 179 -10.04 27.09 26.68
N LYS A 180 -9.78 28.35 27.03
CA LYS A 180 -9.89 29.50 26.14
C LYS A 180 -9.01 29.37 24.89
N ALA A 181 -7.77 28.90 25.05
CA ALA A 181 -6.85 28.63 23.94
C ALA A 181 -7.36 27.50 23.04
N HIS A 182 -7.91 26.43 23.62
CA HIS A 182 -8.53 25.33 22.87
C HIS A 182 -9.74 25.79 22.06
N ILE A 183 -10.58 26.70 22.60
CA ILE A 183 -11.70 27.30 21.87
C ILE A 183 -11.20 28.13 20.68
N ILE A 184 -10.19 29.00 20.88
CA ILE A 184 -9.60 29.80 19.80
C ILE A 184 -9.00 28.89 18.73
N GLY A 185 -8.22 27.87 19.14
CA GLY A 185 -7.61 26.91 18.22
C GLY A 185 -8.63 26.15 17.37
N ALA A 186 -9.79 25.80 17.95
CA ALA A 186 -10.89 25.18 17.20
C ALA A 186 -11.42 26.12 16.09
N TRP A 187 -11.66 27.40 16.40
CA TRP A 187 -12.12 28.38 15.41
C TRP A 187 -11.07 28.66 14.33
N LEU A 188 -9.78 28.71 14.69
CA LEU A 188 -8.69 28.85 13.72
C LEU A 188 -8.61 27.63 12.79
N LEU A 189 -8.78 26.41 13.30
CA LEU A 189 -8.82 25.21 12.45
C LEU A 189 -10.00 25.25 11.48
N ILE A 190 -11.19 25.66 11.93
CA ILE A 190 -12.37 25.84 11.08
C ILE A 190 -12.11 26.87 9.98
N LEU A 191 -11.55 28.03 10.34
CA LEU A 191 -11.17 29.09 9.40
C LEU A 191 -10.23 28.60 8.29
N LEU A 192 -9.30 27.68 8.63
CA LEU A 192 -8.29 27.15 7.72
C LEU A 192 -8.76 25.97 6.87
N ILE A 193 -9.96 25.43 7.09
CA ILE A 193 -10.52 24.32 6.31
C ILE A 193 -10.45 24.57 4.79
N PRO A 194 -10.98 25.68 4.24
CA PRO A 194 -11.04 25.88 2.79
C PRO A 194 -9.66 26.08 2.15
N PHE A 195 -8.64 26.48 2.92
CA PHE A 195 -7.30 26.78 2.42
C PHE A 195 -6.29 25.66 2.62
N SER A 196 -6.71 24.53 3.21
CA SER A 196 -5.81 23.45 3.58
C SER A 196 -6.30 22.10 3.10
N ARG A 197 -5.55 21.05 3.47
CA ARG A 197 -5.98 19.66 3.26
C ARG A 197 -7.19 19.26 4.10
N LEU A 198 -7.55 20.01 5.14
CA LEU A 198 -8.67 19.68 6.04
C LEU A 198 -10.01 19.62 5.31
N LEU A 199 -10.13 20.23 4.13
CA LEU A 199 -11.31 20.17 3.29
C LEU A 199 -11.76 18.72 2.98
N HIS A 200 -10.84 17.74 3.00
CA HIS A 200 -11.18 16.32 2.86
C HIS A 200 -12.17 15.81 3.93
N LEU A 201 -12.32 16.52 5.05
CA LEU A 201 -13.33 16.25 6.08
C LEU A 201 -14.75 16.18 5.48
N PHE A 202 -15.05 16.95 4.43
CA PHE A 202 -16.37 16.90 3.78
C PHE A 202 -16.52 15.76 2.78
N SER A 203 -15.45 15.01 2.49
CA SER A 203 -15.43 13.93 1.48
C SER A 203 -15.64 12.53 2.07
N VAL A 204 -16.20 12.42 3.28
CA VAL A 204 -16.50 11.12 3.89
C VAL A 204 -17.46 10.35 2.97
N PRO A 205 -17.07 9.17 2.45
CA PRO A 205 -17.80 8.51 1.36
C PRO A 205 -19.03 7.74 1.88
N LEU A 206 -19.93 8.40 2.60
CA LEU A 206 -21.15 7.77 3.16
C LEU A 206 -22.06 7.20 2.06
N ALA A 207 -22.12 7.87 0.91
CA ALA A 207 -22.87 7.40 -0.25
C ALA A 207 -22.34 6.07 -0.81
N TYR A 208 -21.08 5.71 -0.56
CA TYR A 208 -20.50 4.45 -1.02
C TYR A 208 -21.20 3.23 -0.39
N LEU A 209 -21.74 3.36 0.83
CA LEU A 209 -22.44 2.26 1.52
C LEU A 209 -23.70 1.80 0.80
N THR A 210 -24.34 2.66 0.02
CA THR A 210 -25.57 2.37 -0.73
C THR A 210 -25.37 2.47 -2.25
N ARG A 211 -24.17 2.84 -2.70
CA ARG A 211 -23.87 3.00 -4.13
C ARG A 211 -23.76 1.63 -4.80
N PRO A 212 -24.39 1.43 -5.97
CA PRO A 212 -24.21 0.20 -6.73
C PRO A 212 -22.75 0.06 -7.19
N PRO A 213 -22.23 -1.18 -7.31
CA PRO A 213 -20.82 -1.42 -7.66
C PRO A 213 -20.46 -0.88 -9.05
N GLN A 214 -21.44 -0.79 -9.96
CA GLN A 214 -21.25 -0.26 -11.30
C GLN A 214 -21.99 1.07 -11.47
N ASN A 215 -21.25 2.14 -11.75
CA ASN A 215 -21.81 3.41 -12.21
C ASN A 215 -21.55 3.57 -13.71
N VAL A 216 -22.62 3.60 -14.50
CA VAL A 216 -22.55 3.88 -15.93
C VAL A 216 -22.89 5.36 -16.17
N VAL A 217 -21.95 6.11 -16.74
CA VAL A 217 -22.16 7.50 -17.15
C VAL A 217 -22.47 7.52 -18.63
N TRP A 218 -23.72 7.84 -18.99
CA TRP A 218 -24.17 7.91 -20.37
C TRP A 218 -23.85 9.28 -20.98
N ALA A 219 -23.31 9.32 -22.19
CA ALA A 219 -23.01 10.57 -22.90
C ALA A 219 -24.24 11.21 -23.58
N ASN A 220 -25.37 10.49 -23.66
CA ASN A 220 -26.59 10.97 -24.30
C ASN A 220 -27.76 11.03 -23.29
N PRO A 221 -28.29 12.23 -22.97
CA PRO A 221 -29.32 12.42 -21.95
C PRO A 221 -30.67 11.76 -22.30
N ARG A 222 -30.99 11.53 -23.59
CA ARG A 222 -32.29 10.96 -24.01
C ARG A 222 -32.55 9.55 -23.50
N ARG A 223 -31.53 8.81 -23.05
CA ARG A 223 -31.70 7.44 -22.53
C ARG A 223 -31.96 7.38 -21.03
N ALA A 224 -31.74 8.49 -20.31
CA ALA A 224 -31.96 8.60 -18.86
C ALA A 224 -33.44 8.77 -18.49
N GLU A 225 -34.24 9.37 -19.38
CA GLU A 225 -35.68 9.62 -19.13
C GLU A 225 -36.54 8.36 -19.29
N THR A 226 -36.10 7.37 -20.09
CA THR A 226 -36.88 6.17 -20.38
C THR A 226 -37.03 5.19 -19.20
N SER A 227 -36.35 5.39 -18.08
CA SER A 227 -36.27 4.37 -17.02
C SER A 227 -37.06 4.65 -15.75
N ASN A 228 -37.80 5.75 -15.60
CA ASN A 228 -38.39 6.07 -14.30
C ASN A 228 -39.71 6.85 -14.39
N GLU A 229 -40.86 6.19 -14.54
CA GLU A 229 -42.12 6.80 -14.06
C GLU A 229 -43.11 5.87 -13.36
N ILE A 230 -42.94 4.54 -13.36
CA ILE A 230 -43.95 3.65 -12.79
C ILE A 230 -43.32 2.66 -11.82
N PHE A 231 -42.89 3.11 -10.64
CA PHE A 231 -42.79 2.19 -9.50
C PHE A 231 -43.19 2.85 -8.18
N ILE A 232 -44.51 2.85 -7.96
CA ILE A 232 -45.16 2.59 -6.67
C ILE A 232 -44.69 3.45 -5.48
N ARG A 233 -45.19 4.69 -5.41
CA ARG A 233 -44.99 5.58 -4.27
C ARG A 233 -45.77 5.13 -3.02
N GLU A 234 -46.84 4.37 -3.18
CA GLU A 234 -47.78 4.00 -2.10
C GLU A 234 -47.36 2.78 -1.26
N GLU A 235 -46.51 1.91 -1.80
CA GLU A 235 -45.99 0.72 -1.11
C GLU A 235 -44.59 0.95 -0.49
N SER A 236 -43.91 2.03 -0.93
CA SER A 236 -42.54 2.37 -0.58
C SER A 236 -42.28 2.56 0.90
N ARG A 237 -43.21 3.16 1.67
CA ARG A 237 -43.03 3.39 3.11
C ARG A 237 -43.07 2.09 3.91
N ARG A 238 -44.01 1.20 3.59
CA ARG A 238 -44.13 -0.11 4.26
C ARG A 238 -42.94 -1.00 3.92
N HIS A 239 -42.55 -1.04 2.65
CA HIS A 239 -41.36 -1.77 2.23
C HIS A 239 -40.08 -1.15 2.76
N PHE A 240 -39.99 0.17 2.89
CA PHE A 240 -38.84 0.85 3.52
C PHE A 240 -38.72 0.50 5.00
N VAL A 241 -39.83 0.51 5.76
CA VAL A 241 -39.82 0.13 7.18
C VAL A 241 -39.49 -1.35 7.37
N LEU A 242 -40.08 -2.24 6.56
CA LEU A 242 -39.78 -3.67 6.58
C LEU A 242 -38.34 -3.97 6.15
N ALA A 243 -37.83 -3.27 5.13
CA ALA A 243 -36.45 -3.38 4.69
C ALA A 243 -35.48 -2.80 5.73
N ALA A 244 -35.81 -1.68 6.38
CA ALA A 244 -35.00 -1.11 7.46
C ALA A 244 -34.93 -2.07 8.66
N ALA A 245 -36.07 -2.66 9.07
CA ALA A 245 -36.10 -3.67 10.11
C ALA A 245 -35.32 -4.94 9.71
N GLY A 246 -35.46 -5.39 8.47
CA GLY A 246 -34.71 -6.53 7.92
C GLY A 246 -33.21 -6.27 7.81
N ILE A 247 -32.79 -5.06 7.45
CA ILE A 247 -31.39 -4.63 7.38
C ILE A 247 -30.80 -4.51 8.79
N LEU A 248 -31.55 -3.96 9.75
CA LEU A 248 -31.10 -3.89 11.14
C LEU A 248 -30.97 -5.28 11.76
N PHE A 249 -31.93 -6.16 11.52
CA PHE A 249 -31.91 -7.54 12.02
C PHE A 249 -30.84 -8.39 11.31
N GLY A 250 -30.73 -8.28 9.98
CA GLY A 250 -29.71 -8.93 9.18
C GLY A 250 -28.31 -8.39 9.49
N GLY A 251 -28.18 -7.09 9.73
CA GLY A 251 -26.95 -6.44 10.18
C GLY A 251 -26.55 -6.89 11.58
N PHE A 252 -27.50 -7.04 12.50
CA PHE A 252 -27.26 -7.62 13.81
C PHE A 252 -26.80 -9.08 13.70
N LEU A 253 -27.46 -9.91 12.89
CA LEU A 253 -27.08 -11.30 12.67
C LEU A 253 -25.73 -11.43 11.95
N LEU A 254 -25.42 -10.54 11.00
CA LEU A 254 -24.11 -10.46 10.35
C LEU A 254 -23.05 -10.01 11.34
N VAL A 255 -23.29 -9.00 12.16
CA VAL A 255 -22.33 -8.56 13.19
C VAL A 255 -22.06 -9.69 14.17
N VAL A 256 -23.09 -10.40 14.64
CA VAL A 256 -22.94 -11.56 15.53
C VAL A 256 -22.22 -12.72 14.83
N GLY A 257 -22.59 -13.04 13.58
CA GLY A 257 -22.02 -14.16 12.82
C GLY A 257 -20.63 -13.90 12.24
N THR A 258 -20.28 -12.64 11.97
CA THR A 258 -18.95 -12.23 11.48
C THR A 258 -18.03 -11.75 12.59
N PHE A 259 -18.52 -11.63 13.84
CA PHE A 259 -17.69 -11.28 14.99
C PHE A 259 -16.50 -12.23 15.14
N ASP A 260 -16.75 -13.54 14.97
CA ASP A 260 -15.71 -14.57 14.99
C ASP A 260 -14.71 -14.41 13.83
N LYS A 261 -15.17 -13.95 12.66
CA LYS A 261 -14.30 -13.68 11.49
C LYS A 261 -13.45 -12.41 11.65
N ILE A 262 -14.01 -11.36 12.25
CA ILE A 262 -13.27 -10.15 12.62
C ILE A 262 -12.20 -10.50 13.67
N PHE A 263 -12.54 -11.31 14.68
CA PHE A 263 -11.56 -11.82 15.64
C PHE A 263 -10.46 -12.65 14.96
N GLN A 264 -10.81 -13.56 14.05
CA GLN A 264 -9.83 -14.38 13.30
C GLN A 264 -8.94 -13.54 12.36
N PHE A 265 -9.42 -12.40 11.85
CA PHE A 265 -8.62 -11.50 11.03
C PHE A 265 -7.53 -10.77 11.83
N PHE A 266 -7.87 -10.29 13.04
CA PHE A 266 -6.91 -9.57 13.89
C PHE A 266 -5.98 -10.49 14.70
N PHE A 267 -6.47 -11.66 15.13
CA PHE A 267 -5.75 -12.55 16.03
C PHE A 267 -5.26 -13.85 15.36
N GLY A 268 -5.51 -14.01 14.06
CA GLY A 268 -5.21 -15.22 13.30
C GLY A 268 -6.21 -16.35 13.56
N PRO A 269 -6.28 -17.35 12.66
CA PRO A 269 -7.09 -18.55 12.92
C PRO A 269 -6.52 -19.31 14.12
N ARG A 270 -7.40 -19.75 15.02
CA ARG A 270 -7.02 -20.73 16.05
C ARG A 270 -6.85 -22.08 15.37
N LEU A 271 -5.61 -22.37 14.94
CA LEU A 271 -5.25 -23.66 14.38
C LEU A 271 -5.35 -24.72 15.48
N SER A 272 -5.88 -25.89 15.14
CA SER A 272 -5.72 -27.05 16.01
C SER A 272 -4.23 -27.40 16.10
N ALA A 273 -3.80 -28.08 17.17
CA ALA A 273 -2.40 -28.51 17.29
C ALA A 273 -1.95 -29.36 16.09
N ASP A 274 -2.88 -30.11 15.46
CA ASP A 274 -2.63 -30.89 14.25
C ASP A 274 -2.44 -29.99 13.01
N ASP A 275 -3.28 -28.97 12.84
CA ASP A 275 -3.16 -28.00 11.73
C ASP A 275 -1.87 -27.18 11.81
N GLU A 276 -1.48 -26.77 13.03
CA GLU A 276 -0.22 -26.05 13.26
C GLU A 276 0.98 -26.95 12.92
N THR A 277 0.95 -28.21 13.35
CA THR A 277 2.00 -29.19 13.06
C THR A 277 2.15 -29.43 11.56
N ARG A 278 1.04 -29.60 10.83
CA ARG A 278 1.04 -29.73 9.37
C ARG A 278 1.64 -28.51 8.68
N LEU A 279 1.22 -27.31 9.09
CA LEU A 279 1.75 -26.06 8.53
C LEU A 279 3.26 -25.92 8.80
N MET A 280 3.73 -26.31 9.99
CA MET A 280 5.15 -26.30 10.33
C MET A 280 5.95 -27.32 9.50
N HIS A 281 5.38 -28.49 9.21
CA HIS A 281 6.00 -29.46 8.30
C HIS A 281 6.13 -28.91 6.88
N GLU A 282 5.09 -28.31 6.31
CA GLU A 282 5.15 -27.68 4.99
C GLU A 282 6.18 -26.53 4.94
N LYS A 283 6.23 -25.71 6.00
CA LYS A 283 7.25 -24.65 6.13
C LYS A 283 8.65 -25.23 6.22
N LEU A 284 8.84 -26.30 6.99
CA LEU A 284 10.13 -26.98 7.13
C LEU A 284 10.60 -27.57 5.79
N GLU A 285 9.70 -28.19 5.03
CA GLU A 285 10.00 -28.72 3.71
C GLU A 285 10.43 -27.62 2.73
N ARG A 286 9.69 -26.50 2.68
CA ARG A 286 10.08 -25.33 1.87
C ARG A 286 11.44 -24.76 2.29
N LEU A 287 11.72 -24.71 3.58
CA LEU A 287 13.01 -24.25 4.10
C LEU A 287 14.15 -25.19 3.71
N LYS A 288 13.94 -26.51 3.74
CA LYS A 288 14.92 -27.49 3.28
C LYS A 288 15.22 -27.33 1.79
N ILE A 289 14.19 -27.19 0.95
CA ILE A 289 14.37 -26.94 -0.50
C ILE A 289 15.13 -25.63 -0.74
N THR A 290 14.81 -24.57 0.02
CA THR A 290 15.50 -23.29 -0.08
C THR A 290 16.96 -23.40 0.34
N ALA A 291 17.24 -24.15 1.43
CA ALA A 291 18.59 -24.39 1.90
C ALA A 291 19.42 -25.19 0.89
N GLU A 292 18.84 -26.23 0.28
CA GLU A 292 19.46 -27.05 -0.76
C GLU A 292 19.78 -26.22 -2.02
N GLN A 293 18.85 -25.37 -2.46
CA GLN A 293 19.11 -24.45 -3.55
C GLN A 293 20.28 -23.50 -3.24
N ARG A 294 20.33 -22.96 -2.02
CA ARG A 294 21.43 -22.08 -1.59
C ARG A 294 22.76 -22.80 -1.49
N SER A 295 22.79 -24.06 -1.04
CA SER A 295 24.03 -24.83 -1.04
C SER A 295 24.57 -25.06 -2.45
N LEU A 296 23.68 -25.33 -3.42
CA LEU A 296 24.07 -25.45 -4.83
C LEU A 296 24.58 -24.13 -5.41
N GLU A 297 23.97 -23.00 -5.05
CA GLU A 297 24.47 -21.66 -5.44
C GLU A 297 25.87 -21.40 -4.89
N VAL A 298 26.15 -21.79 -3.65
CA VAL A 298 27.47 -21.66 -3.02
C VAL A 298 28.50 -22.54 -3.73
N GLU A 299 28.21 -23.84 -3.91
CA GLU A 299 29.10 -24.79 -4.59
C GLU A 299 29.46 -24.32 -6.01
N ARG A 300 28.48 -23.79 -6.75
CA ARG A 300 28.69 -23.25 -8.10
C ARG A 300 29.53 -21.99 -8.07
N ARG A 301 29.31 -21.08 -7.12
CA ARG A 301 30.12 -19.87 -6.98
C ARG A 301 31.57 -20.17 -6.63
N GLU A 302 31.84 -21.22 -5.85
CA GLU A 302 33.20 -21.66 -5.52
C GLU A 302 33.88 -22.40 -6.68
N SER A 303 33.09 -23.10 -7.49
CA SER A 303 33.59 -23.83 -8.65
C SER A 303 34.18 -22.91 -9.72
N ARG A 304 35.31 -23.31 -10.30
CA ARG A 304 35.93 -22.64 -11.46
C ARG A 304 35.39 -23.16 -12.80
N TYR A 305 34.98 -24.41 -12.83
CA TYR A 305 34.47 -25.10 -14.01
C TYR A 305 33.29 -25.99 -13.61
N ILE A 306 32.22 -26.00 -14.43
CA ILE A 306 31.05 -26.85 -14.22
C ILE A 306 30.97 -27.84 -15.37
N PHE A 307 30.98 -29.14 -15.06
CA PHE A 307 30.85 -30.19 -16.07
C PHE A 307 29.45 -30.18 -16.70
N VAL A 308 29.39 -30.23 -18.02
CA VAL A 308 28.14 -30.23 -18.79
C VAL A 308 27.89 -31.63 -19.40
N SER A 309 28.85 -32.13 -20.16
CA SER A 309 28.75 -33.43 -20.85
C SER A 309 30.11 -33.88 -21.38
N ALA A 310 30.27 -35.16 -21.75
CA ALA A 310 31.36 -35.53 -22.64
C ALA A 310 31.09 -34.96 -24.04
N LEU A 311 32.15 -34.56 -24.76
CA LEU A 311 32.03 -33.94 -26.09
C LEU A 311 31.33 -34.88 -27.10
N LYS A 312 31.58 -36.19 -26.98
CA LYS A 312 30.95 -37.24 -27.79
C LYS A 312 29.43 -37.37 -27.60
N ASP A 313 28.92 -36.93 -26.44
CA ASP A 313 27.50 -37.06 -26.08
C ASP A 313 26.69 -35.82 -26.49
N LEU A 314 27.35 -34.78 -26.99
CA LEU A 314 26.67 -33.61 -27.55
C LEU A 314 26.17 -33.92 -28.96
N SER A 315 24.92 -33.58 -29.23
CA SER A 315 24.29 -33.72 -30.54
C SER A 315 24.36 -32.40 -31.31
N GLU A 316 24.41 -32.51 -32.63
CA GLU A 316 24.34 -31.37 -33.55
C GLU A 316 22.91 -30.84 -33.68
N ILE A 317 21.90 -31.63 -33.33
CA ILE A 317 20.46 -31.32 -33.57
C ILE A 317 19.69 -31.12 -32.26
N GLU A 318 20.09 -31.82 -31.19
CA GLU A 318 19.42 -31.76 -29.89
C GLU A 318 20.39 -31.27 -28.80
N GLY A 319 20.12 -30.08 -28.29
CA GLY A 319 20.92 -29.44 -27.28
C GLY A 319 20.70 -30.05 -25.90
N LYS A 320 21.77 -30.14 -25.12
CA LYS A 320 21.73 -30.57 -23.73
C LYS A 320 21.55 -29.37 -22.82
N TYR A 321 20.47 -29.35 -22.03
CA TYR A 321 20.30 -28.34 -20.99
C TYR A 321 21.30 -28.53 -19.86
N PHE A 322 21.80 -27.41 -19.36
CA PHE A 322 22.58 -27.34 -18.13
C PHE A 322 22.26 -26.03 -17.40
N ILE A 323 22.78 -25.90 -16.19
CA ILE A 323 22.65 -24.68 -15.38
C ILE A 323 24.05 -24.07 -15.25
N ASP A 324 24.15 -22.75 -15.39
CA ASP A 324 25.41 -22.00 -15.27
C ASP A 324 25.75 -21.63 -13.81
N PHE A 325 26.74 -20.75 -13.63
CA PHE A 325 27.19 -20.26 -12.32
C PHE A 325 26.17 -19.37 -11.61
N ASP A 326 25.28 -18.70 -12.36
CA ASP A 326 24.26 -17.78 -11.86
C ASP A 326 22.89 -18.45 -11.72
N MET A 327 22.84 -19.79 -11.71
CA MET A 327 21.62 -20.59 -11.73
C MET A 327 20.71 -20.31 -12.94
N ARG A 328 21.27 -19.86 -14.06
CA ARG A 328 20.55 -19.63 -15.31
C ARG A 328 20.67 -20.86 -16.21
N PRO A 329 19.61 -21.19 -16.95
CA PRO A 329 19.66 -22.31 -17.87
C PRO A 329 20.51 -21.93 -19.10
N GLY A 330 21.38 -22.86 -19.50
CA GLY A 330 22.16 -22.85 -20.73
C GLY A 330 21.87 -24.09 -21.56
N ILE A 331 22.21 -24.05 -22.85
CA ILE A 331 22.09 -25.18 -23.77
C ILE A 331 23.42 -25.38 -24.48
N ALA A 332 23.87 -26.63 -24.54
CA ALA A 332 25.09 -27.04 -25.24
C ALA A 332 24.75 -27.90 -26.47
N PHE A 333 25.32 -27.53 -27.62
CA PHE A 333 25.24 -28.26 -28.89
C PHE A 333 26.63 -28.67 -29.35
N LYS A 334 26.72 -29.63 -30.27
CA LYS A 334 27.93 -29.90 -31.03
C LYS A 334 27.91 -29.08 -32.33
N GLY A 335 28.92 -28.26 -32.55
CA GLY A 335 29.10 -27.52 -33.79
C GLY A 335 29.58 -28.42 -34.93
N LYS A 336 29.40 -27.96 -36.17
CA LYS A 336 29.85 -28.67 -37.38
C LYS A 336 31.37 -28.80 -37.48
N ASP A 337 32.09 -27.94 -36.77
CA ASP A 337 33.54 -27.97 -36.56
C ASP A 337 33.98 -28.99 -35.48
N GLY A 338 33.02 -29.68 -34.85
CA GLY A 338 33.27 -30.65 -33.78
C GLY A 338 33.47 -30.02 -32.41
N LEU A 339 33.42 -28.70 -32.28
CA LEU A 339 33.55 -27.96 -31.02
C LEU A 339 32.18 -27.73 -30.38
N PRO A 340 32.11 -27.56 -29.05
CA PRO A 340 30.85 -27.27 -28.39
C PRO A 340 30.39 -25.83 -28.66
N ILE A 341 29.09 -25.66 -28.90
CA ILE A 341 28.42 -24.35 -28.93
C ILE A 341 27.57 -24.25 -27.68
N MET A 342 27.86 -23.28 -26.81
CA MET A 342 27.08 -23.02 -25.60
C MET A 342 26.46 -21.64 -25.63
N ILE A 343 25.14 -21.61 -25.45
CA ILE A 343 24.32 -20.39 -25.45
C ILE A 343 23.39 -20.39 -24.24
N SER A 344 22.98 -19.21 -23.80
CA SER A 344 21.95 -19.10 -22.77
C SER A 344 20.61 -19.66 -23.28
N ALA A 345 19.94 -20.45 -22.45
CA ALA A 345 18.59 -20.91 -22.72
C ALA A 345 17.53 -19.84 -22.40
N LYS A 346 17.93 -18.67 -21.91
CA LYS A 346 17.01 -17.62 -21.47
C LYS A 346 16.71 -16.66 -22.60
N CYS A 347 15.48 -16.67 -23.09
CA CYS A 347 15.03 -15.75 -24.13
C CYS A 347 15.23 -14.28 -23.72
N THR A 348 15.83 -13.47 -24.60
CA THR A 348 16.13 -12.05 -24.37
C THR A 348 14.90 -11.14 -24.38
N HIS A 349 13.71 -11.66 -24.70
CA HIS A 349 12.45 -10.91 -24.65
C HIS A 349 11.88 -10.84 -23.23
N LEU A 350 11.43 -11.99 -22.69
CA LEU A 350 10.75 -12.08 -21.38
C LEU A 350 11.39 -13.12 -20.43
N GLY A 351 12.47 -13.79 -20.86
CA GLY A 351 13.17 -14.77 -20.03
C GLY A 351 12.59 -16.19 -20.04
N CYS A 352 11.65 -16.51 -20.94
CA CYS A 352 11.21 -17.90 -21.16
C CYS A 352 12.40 -18.80 -21.52
N THR A 353 12.38 -20.06 -21.07
CA THR A 353 13.33 -21.08 -21.53
C THR A 353 13.06 -21.41 -22.99
N VAL A 354 14.06 -21.22 -23.85
CA VAL A 354 14.02 -21.59 -25.27
C VAL A 354 14.15 -23.11 -25.41
N GLY A 355 13.56 -23.67 -26.47
CA GLY A 355 13.65 -25.10 -26.78
C GLY A 355 15.07 -25.54 -27.14
N ASN A 356 15.31 -26.86 -27.09
CA ASN A 356 16.62 -27.46 -27.34
C ASN A 356 16.74 -28.20 -28.68
N LYS A 357 15.68 -28.29 -29.48
CA LYS A 357 15.72 -28.93 -30.79
C LYS A 357 15.89 -27.89 -31.88
N LEU A 358 16.79 -28.17 -32.82
CA LEU A 358 16.99 -27.35 -34.00
C LEU A 358 15.90 -27.63 -35.05
N ASP A 359 15.51 -26.56 -35.75
CA ASP A 359 14.82 -26.69 -37.03
C ASP A 359 15.82 -26.98 -38.16
N ASP A 360 15.29 -27.21 -39.37
CA ASP A 360 16.11 -27.48 -40.57
C ASP A 360 17.05 -26.32 -40.96
N GLN A 361 16.85 -25.14 -40.35
CA GLN A 361 17.66 -23.94 -40.56
C GLN A 361 18.69 -23.72 -39.43
N GLY A 362 18.80 -24.65 -38.48
CA GLY A 362 19.76 -24.55 -37.37
C GLY A 362 19.34 -23.57 -36.27
N ARG A 363 18.03 -23.32 -36.10
CA ARG A 363 17.49 -22.38 -35.13
C ARG A 363 16.71 -23.08 -34.02
N ILE A 364 16.71 -22.49 -32.84
CA ILE A 364 15.92 -22.92 -31.68
C ILE A 364 14.70 -22.02 -31.46
N LEU A 365 13.57 -22.63 -31.08
CA LEU A 365 12.30 -21.96 -30.88
C LEU A 365 12.10 -21.53 -29.42
N CYS A 366 11.72 -20.27 -29.20
CA CYS A 366 11.09 -19.82 -27.96
C CYS A 366 9.56 -20.02 -28.03
N PRO A 367 8.96 -20.91 -27.21
CA PRO A 367 7.55 -21.30 -27.35
C PRO A 367 6.54 -20.20 -26.97
N CYS A 368 6.94 -19.22 -26.15
CA CYS A 368 6.02 -18.19 -25.64
C CYS A 368 5.46 -17.25 -26.73
N HIS A 369 6.32 -16.74 -27.62
CA HIS A 369 5.92 -15.79 -28.68
C HIS A 369 6.67 -16.07 -29.99
N VAL A 370 7.03 -17.34 -30.22
CA VAL A 370 7.55 -17.84 -31.51
C VAL A 370 8.76 -17.05 -32.05
N SER A 371 9.74 -16.80 -31.18
CA SER A 371 11.03 -16.25 -31.59
C SER A 371 11.99 -17.39 -31.89
N TYR A 372 12.59 -17.39 -33.08
CA TYR A 372 13.63 -18.35 -33.47
C TYR A 372 14.99 -17.70 -33.31
N PHE A 373 15.94 -18.41 -32.71
CA PHE A 373 17.31 -17.94 -32.56
C PHE A 373 18.27 -18.88 -33.29
N ASP A 374 19.16 -18.31 -34.09
CA ASP A 374 20.27 -19.05 -34.70
C ASP A 374 21.29 -19.44 -33.61
N ILE A 375 21.71 -20.72 -33.55
CA ILE A 375 22.60 -21.19 -32.48
C ILE A 375 24.05 -20.68 -32.60
N VAL A 376 24.49 -20.36 -33.82
CA VAL A 376 25.87 -19.93 -34.08
C VAL A 376 26.03 -18.46 -33.71
N THR A 377 25.06 -17.64 -34.10
CA THR A 377 25.12 -16.18 -33.90
C THR A 377 24.30 -15.70 -32.69
N GLY A 378 23.41 -16.55 -32.17
CA GLY A 378 22.44 -16.18 -31.14
C GLY A 378 21.33 -15.26 -31.65
N LYS A 379 21.36 -14.80 -32.91
CA LYS A 379 20.47 -13.73 -33.39
C LYS A 379 19.03 -14.22 -33.56
N PRO A 380 18.04 -13.43 -33.12
CA PRO A 380 16.64 -13.72 -33.39
C PRO A 380 16.30 -13.50 -34.86
N ASN A 381 15.24 -14.15 -35.34
CA ASN A 381 14.69 -13.92 -36.67
C ASN A 381 14.07 -12.51 -36.82
N ASP A 382 14.06 -12.01 -38.06
CA ASP A 382 13.46 -10.72 -38.37
C ASP A 382 11.96 -10.69 -38.02
N GLY A 383 11.52 -9.56 -37.45
CA GLY A 383 10.14 -9.39 -36.99
C GLY A 383 9.82 -10.05 -35.63
N ALA A 384 10.74 -10.81 -35.03
CA ALA A 384 10.50 -11.43 -33.73
C ALA A 384 10.36 -10.40 -32.59
N PRO A 385 9.62 -10.74 -31.52
CA PRO A 385 9.58 -9.95 -30.29
C PRO A 385 10.95 -9.80 -29.61
N ALA A 386 11.78 -10.84 -29.65
CA ALA A 386 13.16 -10.77 -29.17
C ALA A 386 14.02 -9.91 -30.12
N LYS A 387 14.71 -8.90 -29.58
CA LYS A 387 15.56 -7.98 -30.36
C LYS A 387 17.06 -8.20 -30.16
N ALA A 388 17.45 -8.80 -29.03
CA ALA A 388 18.85 -9.06 -28.70
C ALA A 388 19.21 -10.54 -28.95
N PRO A 389 20.46 -10.84 -29.36
CA PRO A 389 20.91 -12.20 -29.51
C PRO A 389 21.01 -12.92 -28.16
N LEU A 390 20.85 -14.25 -28.17
CA LEU A 390 21.17 -15.08 -27.02
C LEU A 390 22.69 -15.01 -26.77
N PRO A 391 23.13 -14.74 -25.53
CA PRO A 391 24.55 -14.68 -25.23
C PRO A 391 25.17 -16.07 -25.27
N HIS A 392 26.33 -16.18 -25.93
CA HIS A 392 27.19 -17.35 -25.84
C HIS A 392 27.88 -17.40 -24.47
N LEU A 393 28.12 -18.60 -23.98
CA LEU A 393 28.78 -18.84 -22.70
C LEU A 393 30.22 -19.29 -22.94
N SER A 394 31.13 -18.88 -22.05
CA SER A 394 32.54 -19.31 -22.09
C SER A 394 32.67 -20.79 -21.70
N TRP A 395 33.58 -21.49 -22.34
CA TRP A 395 33.78 -22.92 -22.10
C TRP A 395 35.20 -23.40 -22.31
N VAL A 396 35.46 -24.57 -21.72
CA VAL A 396 36.74 -25.27 -21.85
C VAL A 396 36.52 -26.77 -22.11
N LEU A 397 37.40 -27.34 -22.90
CA LEU A 397 37.54 -28.79 -23.06
C LEU A 397 38.66 -29.27 -22.14
N MET A 398 38.37 -30.27 -21.32
CA MET A 398 39.37 -30.89 -20.45
C MET A 398 39.54 -32.37 -20.73
N ASN A 399 40.78 -32.85 -20.65
CA ASN A 399 41.05 -34.28 -20.67
C ASN A 399 40.68 -34.95 -19.32
N LYS A 400 40.80 -36.27 -19.25
CA LYS A 400 40.50 -37.04 -18.03
C LYS A 400 41.42 -36.73 -16.85
N THR A 401 42.59 -36.12 -17.08
CA THR A 401 43.54 -35.70 -16.05
C THR A 401 43.28 -34.28 -15.55
N GLY A 402 42.30 -33.56 -16.12
CA GLY A 402 41.90 -32.21 -15.70
C GLY A 402 42.69 -31.08 -16.35
N GLU A 403 43.48 -31.36 -17.38
CA GLU A 403 44.21 -30.35 -18.15
C GLU A 403 43.31 -29.74 -19.22
N VAL A 404 43.38 -28.41 -19.36
CA VAL A 404 42.62 -27.64 -20.35
C VAL A 404 43.26 -27.82 -21.73
N LEU A 405 42.52 -28.41 -22.66
CA LEU A 405 42.95 -28.64 -24.03
C LEU A 405 42.61 -27.46 -24.95
N VAL A 406 41.41 -26.93 -24.80
CA VAL A 406 40.86 -25.83 -25.61
C VAL A 406 40.05 -24.92 -24.72
N ARG A 407 40.17 -23.61 -24.95
CA ARG A 407 39.39 -22.57 -24.30
C ARG A 407 38.65 -21.73 -25.34
N TYR A 408 37.41 -21.40 -25.02
CA TYR A 408 36.60 -20.47 -25.79
C TYR A 408 36.03 -19.39 -24.89
N THR A 409 36.20 -18.15 -25.33
CA THR A 409 35.58 -16.97 -24.74
C THR A 409 34.78 -16.26 -25.83
N PRO A 410 33.51 -15.89 -25.58
CA PRO A 410 32.70 -15.16 -26.55
C PRO A 410 33.43 -13.94 -27.12
N GLY A 411 33.50 -13.84 -28.44
CA GLY A 411 34.18 -12.73 -29.13
C GLY A 411 35.69 -12.89 -29.34
N LYS A 412 36.30 -13.99 -28.85
CA LYS A 412 37.70 -14.36 -29.12
C LYS A 412 37.77 -15.67 -29.92
N GLN A 413 38.89 -15.90 -30.63
CA GLN A 413 39.14 -17.20 -31.25
C GLN A 413 39.43 -18.27 -30.17
N SER A 414 39.08 -19.52 -30.46
CA SER A 414 39.38 -20.63 -29.57
C SER A 414 40.89 -20.86 -29.47
N GLU A 415 41.42 -20.90 -28.26
CA GLU A 415 42.85 -21.07 -27.97
C GLU A 415 43.11 -22.50 -27.47
N GLY A 416 44.09 -23.22 -28.05
CA GLY A 416 44.49 -24.55 -27.56
C GLY A 416 44.79 -25.59 -28.66
N ASN A 417 44.95 -26.85 -28.26
CA ASN A 417 45.22 -27.96 -29.17
C ASN A 417 43.91 -28.48 -29.79
N LEU A 418 43.65 -28.05 -31.03
CA LEU A 418 42.45 -28.35 -31.80
C LEU A 418 42.54 -29.66 -32.62
N ALA A 419 43.60 -30.46 -32.43
CA ALA A 419 43.72 -31.74 -33.14
C ALA A 419 42.54 -32.67 -32.79
N PRO A 420 41.78 -33.19 -33.78
CA PRO A 420 40.57 -33.99 -33.54
C PRO A 420 40.79 -35.19 -32.61
N ASP A 421 41.94 -35.84 -32.73
CA ASP A 421 42.32 -37.00 -31.92
C ASP A 421 42.55 -36.64 -30.45
N ALA A 422 42.98 -35.41 -30.17
CA ALA A 422 43.24 -34.93 -28.81
C ALA A 422 41.95 -34.57 -28.05
N ILE A 423 40.90 -34.15 -28.75
CA ILE A 423 39.64 -33.67 -28.15
C ILE A 423 38.51 -34.71 -28.12
N ALA A 424 38.62 -35.81 -28.87
CA ALA A 424 37.56 -36.83 -29.00
C ALA A 424 37.09 -37.44 -27.66
N GLY A 425 37.97 -37.47 -26.65
CA GLY A 425 37.67 -37.98 -25.30
C GLY A 425 37.43 -36.90 -24.23
N ALA A 426 37.35 -35.63 -24.62
CA ALA A 426 37.30 -34.51 -23.69
C ALA A 426 35.91 -34.32 -23.04
N GLY A 427 35.93 -33.87 -21.78
CA GLY A 427 34.76 -33.34 -21.10
C GLY A 427 34.55 -31.86 -21.45
N VAL A 428 33.30 -31.47 -21.61
CA VAL A 428 32.87 -30.09 -21.86
C VAL A 428 32.49 -29.44 -20.54
N TYR A 429 33.11 -28.31 -20.24
CA TYR A 429 32.87 -27.55 -19.02
C TYR A 429 32.54 -26.10 -19.35
N VAL A 430 31.58 -25.53 -18.63
CA VAL A 430 31.34 -24.08 -18.67
C VAL A 430 32.36 -23.39 -17.75
N SER A 431 32.94 -22.27 -18.20
CA SER A 431 33.94 -21.51 -17.46
C SER A 431 33.45 -20.09 -17.16
N LYS A 432 33.95 -19.48 -16.09
CA LYS A 432 33.73 -18.04 -15.85
C LYS A 432 34.51 -17.22 -16.89
N GLU A 433 33.98 -16.06 -17.27
CA GLU A 433 34.57 -15.20 -18.33
C GLU A 433 35.99 -14.70 -18.01
N ASP A 434 36.37 -14.68 -16.72
CA ASP A 434 37.62 -14.10 -16.21
C ASP A 434 38.73 -15.12 -15.84
N VAL A 435 38.60 -16.40 -16.20
CA VAL A 435 39.56 -17.48 -15.82
C VAL A 435 40.34 -17.98 -17.01
#